data_AF-A0A3N5FN55-F1
#
_entry.id   AF-A0A3N5FN55-F1
#
_cell.length_a   1.000
_cell.length_b   1.000
_cell.length_c   1.000
_cell.angle_alpha   90.00
_cell.angle_beta   90.00
_cell.angle_gamma   90.00
#
_symmetry.space_group_name_H-M   'P 1'
#
loop_
_entity.id
_entity.type
_entity.pdbx_description
1 polymer ?
#
loop_
_entity_poly.entity_id
_entity_poly.type
_entity_poly.pdbx_seq_one_letter_code
_entity_poly.pdbx_strand_id
1 'polypeptide(L)'
;MDSDILLNFEKHVFYHGTTFKAAESIAQRGFCVWFKDDEMGRYAGGGNLGIGLYITCNWKIALLFGSTLLRVAIHPGTRLLNSALPPDGKIIDSLQREFGREILRKSPRKVLPKNKKLQLQELISLFRYHYYHIWEKYSGRDRNAYCRWKRHLDNLRVFRSFRSMLIQYGFHGYGNPGDDNGIVIFAEDRLVLKEIVAVIPFDYYSELCKGDFQFRIIREVGEYFQRHGTLRAKTLAKQVSEAATGTLRI
;
A
#
# COMPACT_ATOMS: atom_id res chain seq x y z
N MET A 1 2.11 -9.83 -14.23
CA MET A 1 1.27 -9.33 -13.13
C MET A 1 -0.12 -9.88 -13.37
N ASP A 2 -0.85 -10.27 -12.33
CA ASP A 2 -2.23 -10.75 -12.51
C ASP A 2 -3.05 -9.67 -13.23
N SER A 3 -3.78 -10.03 -14.29
CA SER A 3 -4.54 -9.08 -15.11
C SER A 3 -5.53 -8.29 -14.26
N ASP A 4 -6.08 -8.94 -13.24
CA ASP A 4 -7.07 -8.36 -12.34
C ASP A 4 -6.45 -7.30 -11.42
N ILE A 5 -5.18 -7.44 -11.04
CA ILE A 5 -4.48 -6.47 -10.20
C ILE A 5 -4.19 -5.19 -10.98
N LEU A 6 -3.74 -5.31 -12.23
CA LEU A 6 -3.53 -4.15 -13.10
C LEU A 6 -4.85 -3.43 -13.41
N LEU A 7 -5.89 -4.20 -13.74
CA LEU A 7 -7.22 -3.67 -13.97
C LEU A 7 -7.78 -2.96 -12.73
N ASN A 8 -7.59 -3.53 -11.53
CA ASN A 8 -7.98 -2.90 -10.29
C ASN A 8 -7.21 -1.59 -10.05
N PHE A 9 -5.91 -1.56 -10.35
CA PHE A 9 -5.12 -0.34 -10.22
C PHE A 9 -5.64 0.76 -11.16
N GLU A 10 -5.91 0.43 -12.42
CA GLU A 10 -6.48 1.36 -13.41
C GLU A 10 -7.89 1.85 -13.05
N LYS A 11 -8.72 0.96 -12.48
CA LYS A 11 -10.07 1.28 -12.01
C LYS A 11 -10.09 1.93 -10.61
N HIS A 12 -8.93 2.18 -10.02
CA HIS A 12 -8.78 2.68 -8.65
C HIS A 12 -9.55 1.86 -7.59
N VAL A 13 -9.56 0.54 -7.76
CA VAL A 13 -10.12 -0.41 -6.80
C VAL A 13 -9.02 -0.84 -5.84
N PHE A 14 -9.13 -0.35 -4.60
CA PHE A 14 -8.15 -0.61 -3.56
C PHE A 14 -8.81 -1.16 -2.30
N TYR A 15 -8.02 -1.91 -1.55
CA TYR A 15 -8.40 -2.57 -0.32
C TYR A 15 -7.46 -2.21 0.81
N HIS A 16 -8.02 -2.10 2.02
CA HIS A 16 -7.29 -1.92 3.26
C HIS A 16 -7.79 -2.95 4.27
N GLY A 17 -6.88 -3.72 4.86
CA GLY A 17 -7.21 -4.63 5.94
C GLY A 17 -6.84 -4.04 7.29
N THR A 18 -7.73 -4.21 8.27
CA THR A 18 -7.54 -3.67 9.61
C THR A 18 -8.39 -4.41 10.64
N THR A 19 -8.36 -3.95 11.89
CA THR A 19 -9.25 -4.45 12.94
C THR A 19 -10.62 -3.79 12.85
N PHE A 20 -11.67 -4.45 13.35
CA PHE A 20 -13.01 -3.86 13.34
C PHE A 20 -13.08 -2.53 14.12
N LYS A 21 -12.37 -2.43 15.25
CA LYS A 21 -12.27 -1.19 16.03
C LYS A 21 -11.64 -0.04 15.24
N ALA A 22 -10.63 -0.33 14.43
CA ALA A 22 -10.02 0.67 13.56
C ALA A 22 -10.95 1.06 12.41
N ALA A 23 -11.69 0.10 11.82
CA ALA A 23 -12.71 0.38 10.82
C ALA A 23 -13.81 1.31 11.34
N GLU A 24 -14.25 1.13 12.60
CA GLU A 24 -15.17 2.06 13.28
C GLU A 24 -14.59 3.47 13.38
N SER A 25 -13.33 3.59 13.82
CA SER A 25 -12.67 4.89 13.89
C SER A 25 -12.55 5.55 12.51
N ILE A 26 -12.23 4.77 11.47
CA ILE A 26 -12.12 5.27 10.10
C ILE A 26 -13.48 5.73 9.58
N ALA A 27 -14.55 4.99 9.84
CA ALA A 27 -15.89 5.37 9.43
C ALA A 27 -16.36 6.68 10.09
N GLN A 28 -15.96 6.92 11.34
CA GLN A 28 -16.36 8.12 12.09
C GLN A 28 -15.49 9.35 11.79
N ARG A 29 -14.18 9.16 11.60
CA ARG A 29 -13.19 10.26 11.60
C ARG A 29 -12.39 10.37 10.30
N GLY A 30 -12.61 9.46 9.36
CA GLY A 30 -11.74 9.29 8.20
C GLY A 30 -10.45 8.55 8.56
N PHE A 31 -9.58 8.38 7.56
CA PHE A 31 -8.27 7.80 7.78
C PHE A 31 -7.36 8.77 8.51
N CYS A 32 -6.60 8.26 9.49
CA CYS A 32 -5.57 9.01 10.19
C CYS A 32 -4.29 8.17 10.30
N VAL A 33 -3.14 8.78 10.06
CA VAL A 33 -1.82 8.20 10.32
C VAL A 33 -1.31 8.76 11.63
N TRP A 34 -1.24 7.92 12.65
CA TRP A 34 -0.64 8.30 13.91
C TRP A 34 0.88 8.34 13.74
N PHE A 35 1.42 9.52 13.47
CA PHE A 35 2.86 9.76 13.60
C PHE A 35 3.21 9.74 15.10
N LYS A 36 4.27 9.02 15.45
CA LYS A 36 4.95 9.30 16.72
C LYS A 36 5.59 10.68 16.58
N ASP A 37 5.15 11.63 17.40
CA ASP A 37 6.12 12.58 17.95
C ASP A 37 7.08 11.78 18.85
N ASP A 38 8.34 12.22 18.91
CA ASP A 38 9.42 11.52 19.64
C ASP A 38 9.19 11.46 21.17
N GLU A 39 8.07 11.96 21.68
CA GLU A 39 7.68 11.91 23.08
C GLU A 39 6.58 10.86 23.33
N MET A 40 6.97 9.77 24.01
CA MET A 40 6.16 8.78 24.73
C MET A 40 4.82 8.30 24.09
N GLY A 41 4.82 7.06 23.57
CA GLY A 41 3.57 6.33 23.33
C GLY A 41 3.72 5.09 22.45
N ARG A 42 2.82 4.12 22.55
CA ARG A 42 2.97 2.75 22.00
C ARG A 42 2.73 2.67 20.47
N TYR A 43 3.50 1.78 19.83
CA TYR A 43 3.43 1.25 18.45
C TYR A 43 3.07 2.20 17.29
N ALA A 44 4.07 2.87 16.71
CA ALA A 44 3.99 3.34 15.33
C ALA A 44 4.24 2.15 14.39
N GLY A 45 3.18 1.51 13.89
CA GLY A 45 3.28 0.47 12.87
C GLY A 45 3.69 1.10 11.53
N GLY A 46 4.97 1.05 11.19
CA GLY A 46 5.45 1.28 9.82
C GLY A 46 5.62 -0.05 9.10
N GLY A 47 5.03 -0.19 7.91
CA GLY A 47 5.34 -1.32 7.03
C GLY A 47 6.71 -1.17 6.36
N ASN A 48 7.05 -2.09 5.46
CA ASN A 48 8.35 -2.09 4.75
C ASN A 48 8.60 -0.81 3.94
N LEU A 49 7.54 -0.10 3.56
CA LEU A 49 7.60 1.14 2.78
C LEU A 49 7.63 2.41 3.65
N GLY A 50 7.60 2.27 4.98
CA GLY A 50 7.60 3.38 5.94
C GLY A 50 6.23 3.67 6.57
N ILE A 51 6.08 4.86 7.15
CA ILE A 51 4.87 5.27 7.88
C ILE A 51 3.82 5.81 6.90
N GLY A 52 2.60 5.28 6.92
CA GLY A 52 1.49 5.76 6.11
C GLY A 52 0.33 4.77 6.09
N LEU A 53 -0.68 5.08 5.27
CA LEU A 53 -1.84 4.22 5.05
C LEU A 53 -1.51 3.21 3.97
N TYR A 54 -1.62 1.92 4.27
CA TYR A 54 -1.33 0.85 3.33
C TYR A 54 -2.60 0.40 2.62
N ILE A 55 -2.55 0.36 1.29
CA ILE A 55 -3.62 -0.15 0.44
C ILE A 55 -3.06 -1.13 -0.58
N THR A 56 -3.89 -1.99 -1.15
CA THR A 56 -3.48 -2.93 -2.20
C THR A 56 -4.64 -3.19 -3.14
N CYS A 57 -4.35 -3.59 -4.38
CA CYS A 57 -5.37 -4.06 -5.33
C CYS A 57 -5.70 -5.55 -5.14
N ASN A 58 -4.95 -6.24 -4.27
CA ASN A 58 -5.17 -7.64 -3.91
C ASN A 58 -5.86 -7.75 -2.55
N TRP A 59 -7.17 -8.01 -2.55
CA TRP A 59 -7.97 -8.12 -1.33
C TRP A 59 -7.51 -9.25 -0.38
N LYS A 60 -6.89 -10.32 -0.91
CA LYS A 60 -6.33 -11.40 -0.08
C LYS A 60 -5.15 -10.88 0.73
N ILE A 61 -4.28 -10.09 0.10
CA ILE A 61 -3.18 -9.43 0.79
C ILE A 61 -3.72 -8.47 1.85
N ALA A 62 -4.74 -7.66 1.53
CA ALA A 62 -5.33 -6.75 2.49
C ALA A 62 -5.78 -7.50 3.75
N LEU A 63 -6.46 -8.64 3.60
CA LEU A 63 -6.91 -9.45 4.73
C LEU A 63 -5.76 -9.95 5.63
N LEU A 64 -4.52 -10.09 5.16
CA LEU A 64 -3.39 -10.45 6.05
C LEU A 64 -3.14 -9.41 7.16
N PHE A 65 -3.56 -8.17 6.92
CA PHE A 65 -3.33 -7.04 7.82
C PHE A 65 -4.51 -6.77 8.76
N GLY A 66 -5.57 -7.60 8.69
CA GLY A 66 -6.64 -7.57 9.67
C GLY A 66 -7.91 -8.27 9.22
N SER A 67 -8.73 -8.66 10.20
CA SER A 67 -9.97 -9.39 9.98
C SER A 67 -11.09 -8.57 9.35
N THR A 68 -10.91 -7.26 9.20
CA THR A 68 -11.86 -6.37 8.54
C THR A 68 -11.31 -5.89 7.21
N LEU A 69 -12.03 -6.18 6.14
CA LEU A 69 -11.69 -5.78 4.78
C LEU A 69 -12.49 -4.54 4.37
N LEU A 70 -11.77 -3.47 4.06
CA LEU A 70 -12.34 -2.22 3.57
C LEU A 70 -12.07 -2.09 2.07
N ARG A 71 -13.06 -1.62 1.31
CA ARG A 71 -12.82 -1.04 -0.02
C ARG A 71 -12.66 0.47 0.14
N VAL A 72 -11.61 1.00 -0.46
CA VAL A 72 -11.25 2.41 -0.36
C VAL A 72 -11.14 3.03 -1.75
N ALA A 73 -11.45 4.31 -1.84
CA ALA A 73 -11.19 5.11 -3.03
C ALA A 73 -10.09 6.13 -2.74
N ILE A 74 -9.39 6.53 -3.79
CA ILE A 74 -8.46 7.64 -3.75
C ILE A 74 -9.15 8.92 -4.20
N HIS A 75 -8.82 10.06 -3.59
CA HIS A 75 -9.32 11.36 -4.04
C HIS A 75 -8.81 11.68 -5.47
N PRO A 76 -9.61 12.38 -6.30
CA PRO A 76 -9.13 12.88 -7.58
C PRO A 76 -7.85 13.71 -7.44
N GLY A 77 -6.93 13.57 -8.40
CA GLY A 77 -5.61 14.21 -8.35
C GLY A 77 -4.58 13.50 -7.47
N THR A 78 -4.96 12.41 -6.77
CA THR A 78 -4.00 11.58 -6.04
C THR A 78 -3.06 10.89 -7.02
N ARG A 79 -1.77 11.11 -6.85
CA ARG A 79 -0.69 10.56 -7.69
C ARG A 79 0.03 9.43 -6.96
N LEU A 80 -0.14 8.20 -7.44
CA LEU A 80 0.52 7.02 -6.91
C LEU A 80 1.61 6.53 -7.86
N LEU A 81 2.79 6.21 -7.32
CA LEU A 81 3.84 5.57 -8.10
C LEU A 81 3.71 4.05 -8.04
N ASN A 82 3.32 3.44 -9.17
CA ASN A 82 3.29 1.99 -9.33
C ASN A 82 4.72 1.43 -9.50
N SER A 83 5.18 0.69 -8.48
CA SER A 83 6.48 0.03 -8.41
C SER A 83 6.54 -1.33 -9.10
N ALA A 84 5.41 -1.90 -9.50
CA ALA A 84 5.37 -3.22 -10.13
C ALA A 84 5.90 -3.23 -11.57
N LEU A 85 6.00 -2.04 -12.17
CA LEU A 85 6.59 -1.88 -13.49
C LEU A 85 8.12 -1.90 -13.37
N PRO A 86 8.83 -2.54 -14.32
CA PRO A 86 10.28 -2.56 -14.30
C PRO A 86 10.86 -1.13 -14.46
N PRO A 87 12.09 -0.88 -13.97
CA PRO A 87 12.81 0.33 -14.32
C PRO A 87 13.13 0.37 -15.81
N ASP A 88 13.19 1.57 -16.39
CA ASP A 88 13.71 1.74 -17.76
C ASP A 88 15.22 1.57 -17.76
N GLY A 89 15.70 0.47 -18.34
CA GLY A 89 17.12 0.13 -18.41
C GLY A 89 17.96 1.20 -19.10
N LYS A 90 17.45 1.85 -20.16
CA LYS A 90 18.20 2.89 -20.89
C LYS A 90 18.42 4.12 -20.01
N ILE A 91 17.41 4.48 -19.22
CA ILE A 91 17.51 5.59 -18.26
C ILE A 91 18.51 5.22 -17.16
N ILE A 92 18.46 4.00 -16.61
CA ILE A 92 19.42 3.55 -15.61
C ILE A 92 20.86 3.57 -16.15
N ASP A 93 21.08 3.06 -17.36
CA ASP A 93 22.40 3.07 -18.00
C ASP A 93 22.88 4.50 -18.27
N SER A 94 21.98 5.41 -18.65
CA SER A 94 22.30 6.84 -18.81
C SER A 94 22.74 7.48 -17.49
N LEU A 95 21.96 7.28 -16.42
CA LEU A 95 22.29 7.80 -15.09
C LEU A 95 23.62 7.24 -14.57
N GLN A 96 23.90 5.96 -14.82
CA GLN A 96 25.17 5.35 -14.44
C GLN A 96 26.35 5.91 -15.23
N ARG A 97 26.17 6.21 -16.53
CA ARG A 97 27.22 6.86 -17.34
C ARG A 97 27.48 8.29 -16.90
N GLU A 98 26.44 9.06 -16.55
CA GLU A 98 26.56 10.47 -16.15
C GLU A 98 27.11 10.63 -14.72
N PHE A 99 26.62 9.84 -13.77
CA PHE A 99 26.90 10.02 -12.33
C PHE A 99 27.73 8.90 -11.70
N GLY A 100 28.17 7.93 -12.51
CA GLY A 100 28.88 6.75 -12.05
C GLY A 100 27.98 5.72 -11.36
N ARG A 101 28.55 4.56 -11.01
CA ARG A 101 27.84 3.44 -10.37
C ARG A 101 27.27 3.76 -8.98
N GLU A 102 27.77 4.83 -8.35
CA GLU A 102 27.34 5.24 -7.01
C GLU A 102 25.89 5.72 -6.96
N ILE A 103 25.33 6.19 -8.08
CA ILE A 103 23.90 6.59 -8.17
C ILE A 103 22.96 5.42 -7.85
N LEU A 104 23.40 4.18 -8.06
CA LEU A 104 22.64 2.95 -7.81
C LEU A 104 22.87 2.38 -6.41
N ARG A 105 23.74 2.98 -5.60
CA ARG A 105 24.19 2.46 -4.29
C ARG A 105 24.00 3.43 -3.14
N LYS A 106 23.89 4.72 -3.43
CA LYS A 106 23.76 5.81 -2.45
C LYS A 106 22.50 6.62 -2.73
N SER A 107 22.06 7.38 -1.73
CA SER A 107 20.96 8.34 -1.92
C SER A 107 21.30 9.31 -3.07
N PRO A 108 20.38 9.58 -4.01
CA PRO A 108 20.64 10.50 -5.12
C PRO A 108 21.13 11.88 -4.65
N ARG A 109 20.64 12.35 -3.51
CA ARG A 109 21.05 13.63 -2.90
C ARG A 109 22.53 13.70 -2.52
N LYS A 110 23.21 12.55 -2.36
CA LYS A 110 24.63 12.48 -2.02
C LYS A 110 25.54 12.34 -3.25
N VAL A 111 24.96 11.98 -4.40
CA VAL A 111 25.72 11.66 -5.63
C VAL A 111 25.53 12.74 -6.68
N LEU A 112 24.34 13.32 -6.77
CA LEU A 112 24.05 14.36 -7.74
C LEU A 112 24.78 15.66 -7.40
N PRO A 113 25.32 16.38 -8.41
CA PRO A 113 25.75 17.76 -8.24
C PRO A 113 24.64 18.63 -7.62
N LYS A 114 24.99 19.59 -6.76
CA LYS A 114 24.01 20.40 -6.00
C LYS A 114 22.98 21.11 -6.88
N ASN A 115 23.35 21.48 -8.11
CA ASN A 115 22.49 22.14 -9.10
C ASN A 115 21.69 21.16 -9.97
N LYS A 116 22.01 19.86 -9.96
CA LYS A 116 21.32 18.86 -10.78
C LYS A 116 20.08 18.34 -10.06
N LYS A 117 18.97 18.31 -10.79
CA LYS A 117 17.75 17.59 -10.41
C LYS A 117 17.53 16.48 -11.42
N LEU A 118 17.06 15.33 -10.94
CA LEU A 118 16.59 14.27 -11.81
C LEU A 118 15.36 14.76 -12.59
N GLN A 119 15.19 14.34 -13.83
CA GLN A 119 13.90 14.45 -14.49
C GLN A 119 12.91 13.47 -13.84
N LEU A 120 11.61 13.70 -14.02
CA LEU A 120 10.57 12.83 -13.43
C LEU A 120 10.76 11.35 -13.84
N GLN A 121 11.08 11.09 -15.11
CA GLN A 121 11.29 9.73 -15.61
C GLN A 121 12.56 9.08 -15.04
N GLU A 122 13.61 9.86 -14.80
CA GLU A 122 14.84 9.42 -14.13
C GLU A 122 14.55 9.03 -12.68
N LEU A 123 13.81 9.88 -11.94
CA LEU A 123 13.39 9.59 -10.57
C LEU A 123 12.57 8.30 -10.49
N ILE A 124 11.57 8.15 -11.37
CA ILE A 124 10.69 6.96 -11.42
C ILE A 124 11.51 5.70 -11.71
N SER A 125 12.38 5.75 -12.71
CA SER A 125 13.19 4.60 -13.11
C SER A 125 14.17 4.21 -12.02
N LEU A 126 14.86 5.18 -11.42
CA LEU A 126 15.80 4.93 -10.34
C LEU A 126 15.09 4.38 -9.09
N PHE A 127 13.92 4.92 -8.74
CA PHE A 127 13.10 4.39 -7.66
C PHE A 127 12.70 2.92 -7.90
N ARG A 128 12.20 2.59 -9.10
CA ARG A 128 11.83 1.23 -9.49
C ARG A 128 13.03 0.29 -9.48
N TYR A 129 14.20 0.76 -9.88
CA TYR A 129 15.45 -0.01 -9.79
C TYR A 129 15.73 -0.41 -8.34
N HIS A 130 15.66 0.54 -7.40
CA HIS A 130 15.84 0.22 -5.99
C HIS A 130 14.74 -0.71 -5.47
N TYR A 131 13.46 -0.44 -5.76
CA TYR A 131 12.36 -1.32 -5.35
C TYR A 131 12.58 -2.77 -5.81
N TYR A 132 12.88 -2.96 -7.09
CA TYR A 132 13.16 -4.26 -7.69
C TYR A 132 14.34 -4.96 -7.01
N HIS A 133 15.45 -4.26 -6.79
CA HIS A 133 16.64 -4.85 -6.16
C HIS A 133 16.48 -5.15 -4.68
N ILE A 134 15.56 -4.47 -4.01
CA ILE A 134 15.29 -4.67 -2.60
C ILE A 134 14.36 -5.86 -2.44
N TRP A 135 13.22 -5.86 -3.13
CA TRP A 135 12.16 -6.86 -2.97
C TRP A 135 12.15 -7.90 -4.10
N GLU A 136 11.94 -7.52 -5.36
CA GLU A 136 11.65 -8.51 -6.41
C GLU A 136 12.82 -9.42 -6.84
N LYS A 137 14.05 -8.90 -6.86
CA LYS A 137 15.21 -9.57 -7.48
C LYS A 137 15.61 -10.87 -6.79
N TYR A 138 15.50 -10.92 -5.46
CA TYR A 138 16.04 -12.01 -4.64
C TYR A 138 14.96 -12.86 -3.96
N SER A 139 13.76 -12.32 -3.78
CA SER A 139 12.65 -13.03 -3.15
C SER A 139 11.67 -13.62 -4.16
N GLY A 140 11.84 -13.34 -5.46
CA GLY A 140 10.81 -13.63 -6.45
C GLY A 140 9.60 -12.70 -6.27
N ARG A 141 8.75 -12.59 -7.29
CA ARG A 141 7.45 -11.91 -7.14
C ARG A 141 6.56 -12.82 -6.31
N ASP A 142 6.65 -12.67 -5.00
CA ASP A 142 6.00 -13.58 -4.09
C ASP A 142 4.48 -13.52 -4.24
N ARG A 143 3.88 -14.67 -4.54
CA ARG A 143 2.41 -14.81 -4.60
C ARG A 143 1.84 -15.15 -3.23
N ASN A 144 2.69 -15.58 -2.30
CA ASN A 144 2.30 -16.06 -1.00
C ASN A 144 2.87 -15.11 0.06
N ALA A 145 2.00 -14.21 0.51
CA ALA A 145 1.89 -13.49 1.79
C ALA A 145 2.86 -13.76 2.98
N TYR A 146 3.52 -14.92 3.03
CA TYR A 146 4.23 -15.44 4.21
C TYR A 146 5.75 -15.42 4.08
N CYS A 147 6.29 -14.87 2.99
CA CYS A 147 7.70 -15.01 2.75
C CYS A 147 8.55 -14.00 3.53
N ARG A 148 9.52 -14.57 4.24
CA ARG A 148 10.57 -13.88 4.98
C ARG A 148 11.46 -13.13 3.99
N TRP A 149 11.12 -11.86 3.70
CA TRP A 149 11.98 -10.98 2.92
C TRP A 149 13.40 -10.98 3.51
N LYS A 150 14.38 -11.44 2.73
CA LYS A 150 15.80 -11.26 3.09
C LYS A 150 16.09 -9.76 3.00
N ARG A 151 16.13 -9.09 4.15
CA ARG A 151 16.37 -7.64 4.22
C ARG A 151 17.78 -7.33 3.71
N HIS A 152 17.89 -6.89 2.47
CA HIS A 152 19.10 -6.22 1.98
C HIS A 152 19.14 -4.80 2.54
N LEU A 153 19.66 -4.67 3.77
CA LEU A 153 19.64 -3.45 4.59
C LEU A 153 20.25 -2.21 3.91
N ASP A 154 21.19 -2.39 3.00
CA ASP A 154 21.89 -1.27 2.34
C ASP A 154 20.98 -0.51 1.37
N ASN A 155 20.20 -1.23 0.57
CA ASN A 155 19.29 -0.60 -0.37
C ASN A 155 18.06 0.02 0.33
N LEU A 156 17.68 -0.49 1.52
CA LEU A 156 16.63 0.07 2.37
C LEU A 156 16.90 1.53 2.77
N ARG A 157 18.16 1.87 3.11
CA ARG A 157 18.54 3.26 3.47
C ARG A 157 18.40 4.20 2.27
N VAL A 158 18.82 3.74 1.09
CA VAL A 158 18.68 4.50 -0.15
C VAL A 158 17.21 4.69 -0.50
N PHE A 159 16.42 3.63 -0.40
CA PHE A 159 14.97 3.65 -0.66
C PHE A 159 14.22 4.65 0.23
N ARG A 160 14.52 4.70 1.53
CA ARG A 160 13.92 5.68 2.45
C ARG A 160 14.14 7.13 2.02
N SER A 161 15.25 7.43 1.33
CA SER A 161 15.52 8.80 0.85
C SER A 161 14.58 9.22 -0.29
N PHE A 162 14.03 8.28 -1.05
CA PHE A 162 13.13 8.57 -2.16
C PHE A 162 11.79 9.16 -1.73
N ARG A 163 11.28 8.86 -0.53
CA ARG A 163 10.00 9.42 -0.07
C ARG A 163 9.97 10.95 -0.20
N SER A 164 11.00 11.60 0.34
CA SER A 164 11.11 13.07 0.29
C SER A 164 11.22 13.60 -1.14
N MET A 165 11.85 12.86 -2.04
CA MET A 165 11.94 13.22 -3.46
C MET A 165 10.59 13.01 -4.15
N LEU A 166 9.90 11.89 -3.92
CA LEU A 166 8.58 11.63 -4.50
C LEU A 166 7.56 12.69 -4.08
N ILE A 167 7.59 13.14 -2.82
CA ILE A 167 6.79 14.27 -2.33
C ILE A 167 7.09 15.54 -3.14
N GLN A 168 8.38 15.87 -3.34
CA GLN A 168 8.79 17.05 -4.12
C GLN A 168 8.31 17.01 -5.58
N TYR A 169 8.11 15.82 -6.14
CA TYR A 169 7.59 15.63 -7.50
C TYR A 169 6.07 15.45 -7.54
N GLY A 170 5.39 15.66 -6.40
CA GLY A 170 3.93 15.67 -6.27
C GLY A 170 3.28 14.28 -6.21
N PHE A 171 4.02 13.24 -5.85
CA PHE A 171 3.42 11.95 -5.50
C PHE A 171 2.84 11.98 -4.09
N HIS A 172 1.83 11.15 -3.85
CA HIS A 172 1.12 11.00 -2.57
C HIS A 172 1.29 9.60 -1.96
N GLY A 173 1.75 8.66 -2.77
CA GLY A 173 2.02 7.29 -2.35
C GLY A 173 2.85 6.53 -3.38
N TYR A 174 3.38 5.38 -2.96
CA TYR A 174 4.15 4.49 -3.82
C TYR A 174 4.07 3.06 -3.33
N GLY A 175 4.33 2.11 -4.23
CA GLY A 175 4.44 0.70 -3.90
C GLY A 175 3.95 -0.20 -5.02
N ASN A 176 3.91 -1.49 -4.76
CA ASN A 176 3.42 -2.47 -5.72
C ASN A 176 1.98 -2.85 -5.34
N PRO A 177 0.99 -2.57 -6.21
CA PRO A 177 -0.41 -2.84 -5.89
C PRO A 177 -0.76 -4.33 -5.75
N GLY A 178 0.14 -5.24 -6.12
CA GLY A 178 -0.14 -6.67 -6.15
C GLY A 178 0.59 -7.52 -5.12
N ASP A 179 1.61 -6.99 -4.45
CA ASP A 179 2.39 -7.71 -3.45
C ASP A 179 1.94 -7.38 -2.02
N ASP A 180 2.60 -7.98 -1.03
CA ASP A 180 2.37 -7.79 0.39
C ASP A 180 2.89 -6.45 0.95
N ASN A 181 3.73 -5.72 0.20
CA ASN A 181 4.10 -4.35 0.55
C ASN A 181 2.97 -3.38 0.22
N GLY A 182 2.15 -3.71 -0.78
CA GLY A 182 1.06 -2.85 -1.24
C GLY A 182 1.57 -1.48 -1.69
N ILE A 183 0.73 -0.48 -1.52
CA ILE A 183 1.01 0.93 -1.73
C ILE A 183 0.89 1.64 -0.39
N VAL A 184 1.95 2.34 0.02
CA VAL A 184 1.88 3.28 1.14
C VAL A 184 1.44 4.63 0.61
N ILE A 185 0.40 5.20 1.22
CA ILE A 185 -0.05 6.58 1.03
C ILE A 185 0.40 7.37 2.25
N PHE A 186 1.14 8.44 2.00
CA PHE A 186 1.67 9.32 3.03
C PHE A 186 0.91 10.65 3.14
N ALA A 187 -0.18 10.82 2.39
CA ALA A 187 -1.11 11.93 2.49
C ALA A 187 -2.49 11.38 2.89
N GLU A 188 -2.86 11.58 4.16
CA GLU A 188 -3.98 10.91 4.81
C GLU A 188 -5.34 11.32 4.23
N ASP A 189 -5.42 12.59 3.81
CA ASP A 189 -6.56 13.22 3.15
C ASP A 189 -6.85 12.65 1.75
N ARG A 190 -6.08 11.66 1.28
CA ARG A 190 -6.24 11.07 -0.05
C ARG A 190 -7.07 9.80 -0.07
N LEU A 191 -7.39 9.22 1.09
CA LEU A 191 -8.19 8.01 1.16
C LEU A 191 -9.59 8.26 1.70
N VAL A 192 -10.56 7.65 1.02
CA VAL A 192 -11.96 7.66 1.41
C VAL A 192 -12.44 6.24 1.60
N LEU A 193 -13.04 5.96 2.75
CA LEU A 193 -13.72 4.69 2.98
C LEU A 193 -14.98 4.63 2.10
N LYS A 194 -15.10 3.58 1.29
CA LYS A 194 -16.26 3.37 0.42
C LYS A 194 -17.16 2.25 0.91
N GLU A 195 -16.58 1.19 1.44
CA GLU A 195 -17.33 0.00 1.82
C GLU A 195 -16.58 -0.77 2.90
N ILE A 196 -17.33 -1.32 3.86
CA ILE A 196 -16.86 -2.43 4.69
C ILE A 196 -17.30 -3.70 3.98
N VAL A 197 -16.38 -4.34 3.26
CA VAL A 197 -16.67 -5.54 2.45
C VAL A 197 -16.96 -6.72 3.37
N ALA A 198 -16.17 -6.88 4.43
CA ALA A 198 -16.38 -7.92 5.42
C ALA A 198 -15.74 -7.62 6.78
N VAL A 199 -16.36 -8.18 7.82
CA VAL A 199 -15.75 -8.37 9.13
C VAL A 199 -15.76 -9.86 9.42
N ILE A 200 -14.57 -10.47 9.41
CA ILE A 200 -14.39 -11.91 9.62
C ILE A 200 -14.24 -12.16 11.13
N PRO A 201 -14.99 -13.10 11.72
CA PRO A 201 -14.81 -13.50 13.12
C PRO A 201 -13.37 -13.93 13.39
N PHE A 202 -12.85 -13.58 14.57
CA PHE A 202 -11.44 -13.77 14.90
C PHE A 202 -10.97 -15.23 14.77
N ASP A 203 -11.79 -16.19 15.21
CA ASP A 203 -11.44 -17.61 15.16
C ASP A 203 -11.26 -18.09 13.72
N TYR A 204 -12.19 -17.72 12.83
CA TYR A 204 -12.09 -18.05 11.41
C TYR A 204 -10.95 -17.29 10.72
N TYR A 205 -10.73 -16.02 11.09
CA TYR A 205 -9.60 -15.23 10.60
C TYR A 205 -8.24 -15.84 10.96
N SER A 206 -8.10 -16.33 12.19
CA SER A 206 -6.89 -17.04 12.63
C SER A 206 -6.62 -18.26 11.75
N GLU A 207 -7.65 -19.02 11.38
CA GLU A 207 -7.51 -20.17 10.48
C GLU A 207 -7.19 -19.77 9.03
N LEU A 208 -7.81 -18.69 8.51
CA LEU A 208 -7.44 -18.11 7.21
C LEU A 208 -5.96 -17.70 7.16
N CYS A 209 -5.40 -17.24 8.28
CA CYS A 209 -3.99 -16.89 8.41
C CYS A 209 -3.05 -18.08 8.61
N LYS A 210 -3.56 -19.31 8.75
CA LYS A 210 -2.74 -20.52 8.91
C LYS A 210 -2.75 -21.42 7.68
N GLY A 211 -3.78 -21.32 6.84
CA GLY A 211 -3.95 -22.15 5.65
C GLY A 211 -4.11 -21.33 4.37
N ASP A 212 -4.50 -22.01 3.29
CA ASP A 212 -4.86 -21.34 2.05
C ASP A 212 -6.17 -20.57 2.21
N PHE A 213 -6.23 -19.38 1.62
CA PHE A 213 -7.47 -18.58 1.56
C PHE A 213 -8.58 -19.39 0.89
N GLN A 214 -9.59 -19.76 1.67
CA GLN A 214 -10.72 -20.56 1.19
C GLN A 214 -11.59 -19.79 0.19
N PHE A 215 -11.63 -18.46 0.30
CA PHE A 215 -12.34 -17.60 -0.63
C PHE A 215 -11.59 -17.47 -1.96
N ARG A 216 -12.27 -17.80 -3.05
CA ARG A 216 -11.76 -17.70 -4.41
C ARG A 216 -11.93 -16.30 -4.96
N ILE A 217 -13.09 -15.70 -4.71
CA ILE A 217 -13.46 -14.37 -5.21
C ILE A 217 -13.98 -13.48 -4.08
N ILE A 218 -13.86 -12.17 -4.25
CA ILE A 218 -14.28 -11.21 -3.22
C ILE A 218 -15.78 -11.28 -2.88
N ARG A 219 -16.63 -11.70 -3.84
CA ARG A 219 -18.07 -11.87 -3.61
C ARG A 219 -18.36 -12.87 -2.49
N GLU A 220 -17.61 -13.97 -2.44
CA GLU A 220 -17.78 -15.01 -1.40
C GLU A 220 -17.45 -14.46 0.00
N VAL A 221 -16.47 -13.54 0.09
CA VAL A 221 -16.10 -12.85 1.33
C VAL A 221 -17.27 -12.00 1.84
N GLY A 222 -17.92 -11.25 0.93
CA GLY A 222 -19.11 -10.46 1.24
C GLY A 222 -20.32 -11.32 1.63
N GLU A 223 -20.58 -12.41 0.90
CA GLU A 223 -21.65 -13.36 1.22
C GLU A 223 -21.45 -14.01 2.60
N TYR A 224 -20.21 -14.40 2.91
CA TYR A 224 -19.86 -14.92 4.23
C TYR A 224 -20.14 -13.88 5.33
N PHE A 225 -19.74 -12.62 5.12
CA PHE A 225 -20.03 -11.54 6.06
C PHE A 225 -21.54 -11.32 6.25
N GLN A 226 -22.35 -11.40 5.19
CA GLN A 226 -23.80 -11.28 5.30
C GLN A 226 -24.42 -12.41 6.13
N ARG A 227 -23.85 -13.62 6.10
CA ARG A 227 -24.34 -14.75 6.90
C ARG A 227 -23.83 -14.72 8.34
N HIS A 228 -22.53 -14.47 8.53
CA HIS A 228 -21.84 -14.70 9.81
C HIS A 228 -21.43 -13.41 10.55
N GLY A 229 -21.54 -12.25 9.91
CA GLY A 229 -21.21 -10.97 10.52
C GLY A 229 -22.13 -10.62 11.68
N THR A 230 -21.58 -9.94 12.68
CA THR A 230 -22.38 -9.43 13.81
C THR A 230 -23.33 -8.33 13.35
N LEU A 231 -24.43 -8.13 14.08
CA LEU A 231 -25.38 -7.06 13.80
C LEU A 231 -24.69 -5.68 13.78
N ARG A 232 -23.82 -5.41 14.77
CA ARG A 232 -23.04 -4.17 14.86
C ARG A 232 -22.20 -3.92 13.60
N ALA A 233 -21.50 -4.93 13.12
CA ALA A 233 -20.68 -4.81 11.91
C ALA A 233 -21.52 -4.56 10.66
N LYS A 234 -22.65 -5.27 10.51
CA LYS A 234 -23.57 -5.08 9.38
C LYS A 234 -24.21 -3.70 9.38
N THR A 235 -24.61 -3.19 10.55
CA THR A 235 -25.15 -1.84 10.70
C THR A 235 -24.14 -0.79 10.28
N LEU A 236 -22.88 -0.91 10.75
CA LEU A 236 -21.82 0.01 10.34
C LEU A 236 -21.55 -0.06 8.83
N ALA A 237 -21.49 -1.27 8.25
CA ALA A 237 -21.29 -1.44 6.82
C ALA A 237 -22.39 -0.77 5.99
N LYS A 238 -23.64 -0.88 6.44
CA LYS A 238 -24.79 -0.20 5.83
C LYS A 238 -24.64 1.32 5.89
N GLN A 239 -24.33 1.88 7.07
CA GLN A 239 -24.12 3.32 7.26
C GLN A 239 -23.02 3.87 6.35
N VAL A 240 -21.90 3.16 6.24
CA VAL A 240 -20.79 3.53 5.34
C VAL A 240 -21.24 3.54 3.87
N SER A 241 -21.98 2.52 3.44
CA SER A 241 -22.50 2.44 2.07
C SER A 241 -23.50 3.55 1.74
N GLU A 242 -24.39 3.88 2.69
CA GLU A 242 -25.37 4.96 2.54
C GLU A 242 -24.70 6.35 2.51
N ALA A 243 -23.67 6.57 3.34
CA ALA A 243 -22.87 7.79 3.29
C ALA A 243 -22.09 7.92 1.97
N ALA A 244 -21.53 6.83 1.46
CA ALA A 244 -20.77 6.83 0.21
C ALA A 244 -21.63 7.10 -1.04
N THR A 245 -22.93 6.79 -0.98
CA THR A 245 -23.91 7.04 -2.05
C THR A 245 -24.64 8.40 -1.92
N GLY A 246 -24.36 9.15 -0.85
CA GLY A 246 -25.01 10.44 -0.58
C GLY A 246 -26.42 10.34 0.02
N THR A 247 -26.81 9.14 0.48
CA THR A 247 -28.14 8.84 1.05
C THR A 247 -28.23 9.22 2.53
N LEU A 248 -27.09 9.33 3.22
CA LEU A 248 -26.98 9.81 4.60
C LEU A 248 -25.96 10.94 4.69
N ARG A 249 -26.38 12.10 5.22
CA ARG A 249 -25.46 13.10 5.79
C ARG A 249 -25.33 12.78 7.28
N ILE A 250 -24.14 12.33 7.69
CA ILE A 250 -23.77 12.16 9.11
C ILE A 250 -23.49 13.54 9.69
#